data_AF-A0A5C8T9L4-F1
#
_entry.id   AF-A0A5C8T9L4-F1
#
_cell.length_a   1.000
_cell.length_b   1.000
_cell.length_c   1.000
_cell.angle_alpha   90.00
_cell.angle_beta   90.00
_cell.angle_gamma   90.00
#
_symmetry.space_group_name_H-M   'P 1'
#
loop_
_entity.id
_entity.type
_entity.pdbx_description
1 polymer ?
#
loop_
_entity_poly.entity_id
_entity_poly.type
_entity_poly.pdbx_seq_one_letter_code
_entity_poly.pdbx_strand_id
1 'polypeptide(L)'
;MTEDLKTLRLVLPHWQGGNKPTYQLGSRLLAWLAPDNGDLTVEVPVPKPDGRKLPVEDGVVGKSEVLDVARATRAIIEQHQPDRIVTFGGDCMVSIAPFSFLARKHEGDVAVLWIDAHPDVTIPTSPCRRTTPTRTPTCWRTCWAMPIPTSLSLAERRFRATASSSPVSPRTR
;
A
#
# COMPACT_ATOMS: atom_id res chain seq x y z
N MET A 1 31.20 4.04 11.87
CA MET A 1 31.05 4.90 10.68
C MET A 1 29.58 4.90 10.36
N THR A 2 28.88 6.01 10.56
CA THR A 2 27.48 6.14 10.14
C THR A 2 27.50 6.32 8.63
N GLU A 3 27.13 5.26 7.91
CA GLU A 3 26.91 5.32 6.47
C GLU A 3 25.96 6.47 6.15
N ASP A 4 26.29 7.26 5.14
CA ASP A 4 25.46 8.36 4.65
C ASP A 4 24.30 7.77 3.86
N LEU A 5 23.22 7.44 4.57
CA LEU A 5 22.09 6.69 4.03
C LEU A 5 21.15 7.61 3.26
N LYS A 6 20.88 7.25 2.00
CA LYS A 6 20.01 8.02 1.12
C LYS A 6 18.54 7.78 1.48
N THR A 7 17.89 8.80 2.04
CA THR A 7 16.45 8.79 2.31
C THR A 7 15.68 9.48 1.19
N LEU A 8 14.65 8.79 0.68
CA LEU A 8 13.68 9.35 -0.27
C LEU A 8 12.36 9.61 0.45
N ARG A 9 11.90 10.85 0.42
CA ARG A 9 10.58 11.25 0.89
C ARG A 9 9.61 11.25 -0.29
N LEU A 10 8.57 10.45 -0.19
CA LEU A 10 7.55 10.34 -1.23
C LEU A 10 6.25 11.00 -0.76
N VAL A 11 5.79 12.02 -1.47
CA VAL A 11 4.43 12.54 -1.31
C VAL A 11 3.54 11.73 -2.25
N LEU A 12 2.73 10.81 -1.70
CA LEU A 12 1.81 9.96 -2.46
C LEU A 12 0.37 10.36 -2.16
N PRO A 13 -0.20 11.30 -2.91
CA PRO A 13 -1.56 11.76 -2.68
C PRO A 13 -2.59 10.81 -3.33
N HIS A 14 -2.41 9.50 -3.13
CA HIS A 14 -3.27 8.44 -3.64
C HIS A 14 -4.60 8.42 -2.88
N TRP A 15 -5.71 8.45 -3.61
CA TRP A 15 -7.06 8.51 -3.04
C TRP A 15 -8.01 7.45 -3.59
N GLN A 16 -7.64 6.84 -4.73
CA GLN A 16 -8.47 5.88 -5.45
C GLN A 16 -8.61 4.56 -4.70
N GLY A 17 -7.54 4.06 -4.06
CA GLY A 17 -7.56 2.81 -3.29
C GLY A 17 -8.56 2.83 -2.15
N GLY A 18 -8.64 3.96 -1.43
CA GLY A 18 -9.66 4.19 -0.41
C GLY A 18 -10.99 4.78 -0.92
N ASN A 19 -11.11 5.03 -2.23
CA ASN A 19 -12.23 5.73 -2.89
C ASN A 19 -12.69 6.99 -2.12
N LYS A 20 -11.74 7.80 -1.66
CA LYS A 20 -12.03 8.96 -0.81
C LYS A 20 -11.16 10.15 -1.22
N PRO A 21 -11.70 11.09 -2.02
CA PRO A 21 -10.98 12.25 -2.55
C PRO A 21 -10.17 13.06 -1.52
N THR A 22 -10.64 13.16 -0.27
CA THR A 22 -9.97 13.93 0.78
C THR A 22 -8.57 13.39 1.14
N TYR A 23 -8.25 12.13 0.80
CA TYR A 23 -6.90 11.59 1.02
C TYR A 23 -5.82 12.34 0.25
N GLN A 24 -6.15 12.92 -0.90
CA GLN A 24 -5.20 13.72 -1.68
C GLN A 24 -4.70 14.93 -0.89
N LEU A 25 -5.61 15.64 -0.21
CA LEU A 25 -5.27 16.77 0.66
C LEU A 25 -4.49 16.29 1.90
N GLY A 26 -4.93 15.19 2.51
CA GLY A 26 -4.30 14.64 3.71
C GLY A 26 -2.81 14.32 3.51
N SER A 27 -2.45 13.69 2.40
CA SER A 27 -1.05 13.40 2.04
C SER A 27 -0.18 14.66 1.96
N ARG A 28 -0.66 15.69 1.24
CA ARG A 28 0.07 16.96 1.09
C ARG A 28 0.18 17.72 2.41
N LEU A 29 -0.88 17.72 3.22
CA LEU A 29 -0.86 18.32 4.55
C LEU A 29 0.12 17.60 5.48
N LEU A 30 0.17 16.27 5.43
CA LEU A 30 1.13 15.49 6.20
C LEU A 30 2.58 15.81 5.79
N ALA A 31 2.85 15.91 4.49
CA ALA A 31 4.16 16.32 4.00
C ALA A 31 4.56 17.73 4.46
N TRP A 32 3.60 18.66 4.51
CA TRP A 32 3.81 20.03 5.01
C TRP A 32 4.05 20.10 6.53
N LEU A 33 3.35 19.26 7.31
CA LEU A 33 3.52 19.19 8.76
C LEU A 33 4.82 18.48 9.20
N ALA A 34 5.33 17.56 8.37
CA ALA A 34 6.53 16.81 8.68
C ALA A 34 7.75 17.74 8.71
N PRO A 35 8.70 17.54 9.64
CA PRO A 35 9.91 18.36 9.72
C PRO A 35 10.70 18.27 8.42
N ASP A 36 11.28 19.39 8.00
CA ASP A 36 12.27 19.40 6.93
C ASP A 36 13.62 18.92 7.48
N ASN A 37 14.25 18.00 6.77
CA ASN A 37 15.54 17.40 7.12
C ASN A 37 16.52 17.41 5.93
N GLY A 38 16.21 18.13 4.84
CA GLY A 38 17.07 18.22 3.65
C GLY A 38 17.06 16.99 2.74
N ASP A 39 16.29 15.96 3.08
CA ASP A 39 16.16 14.77 2.23
C ASP A 39 15.40 15.08 0.92
N LEU A 40 15.75 14.36 -0.15
CA LEU A 40 15.06 14.48 -1.42
C LEU A 40 13.58 14.12 -1.28
N THR A 41 12.71 15.07 -1.63
CA THR A 41 11.26 14.89 -1.64
C THR A 41 10.72 14.87 -3.06
N VAL A 42 9.95 13.85 -3.40
CA VAL A 42 9.31 13.68 -4.72
C VAL A 42 7.81 13.45 -4.55
N GLU A 43 7.00 14.22 -5.27
CA GLU A 43 5.55 13.97 -5.36
C GLU A 43 5.24 13.02 -6.51
N VAL A 44 4.51 11.94 -6.21
CA VAL A 44 4.04 11.00 -7.24
C VAL A 44 2.85 11.61 -7.98
N PRO A 45 2.83 11.59 -9.32
CA PRO A 45 1.71 12.09 -10.08
C PRO A 45 0.47 11.22 -9.83
N VAL A 46 -0.55 11.83 -9.23
CA VAL A 46 -1.87 11.22 -9.03
C VAL A 46 -2.94 12.15 -9.62
N PRO A 47 -3.86 11.65 -10.46
CA PRO A 47 -4.98 12.43 -10.98
C PRO A 47 -5.76 13.11 -9.85
N LYS A 48 -6.12 14.38 -10.05
CA LYS A 48 -7.00 15.09 -9.10
C LYS A 48 -8.40 14.46 -9.14
N PRO A 49 -9.11 14.38 -8.01
CA PRO A 49 -10.52 14.04 -8.00
C PRO A 49 -11.29 15.02 -8.88
N ASP A 50 -12.02 14.50 -9.86
CA ASP A 50 -12.83 15.24 -10.83
C ASP A 50 -14.35 15.10 -10.57
N GLY A 51 -14.71 14.46 -9.45
CA GLY A 51 -16.09 14.21 -9.05
C GLY A 51 -16.74 13.00 -9.72
N ARG A 52 -16.06 12.32 -10.65
CA ARG A 52 -16.60 11.10 -11.27
C ARG A 52 -16.53 9.93 -10.30
N LYS A 53 -17.45 8.97 -10.48
CA LYS A 53 -17.37 7.69 -9.79
C LYS A 53 -16.34 6.82 -10.48
N LEU A 54 -15.44 6.23 -9.70
CA LEU A 54 -14.50 5.23 -10.19
C LEU A 54 -15.27 3.96 -10.60
N PRO A 55 -14.93 3.34 -11.75
CA PRO A 55 -15.56 2.09 -12.18
C PRO A 55 -15.17 0.94 -11.25
N VAL A 56 -15.97 -0.13 -11.23
CA VAL A 56 -15.59 -1.39 -10.58
C VAL A 56 -15.05 -2.32 -11.65
N GLU A 57 -13.81 -2.74 -11.49
CA GLU A 57 -13.06 -3.59 -12.42
C GLU A 57 -12.58 -4.83 -11.66
N ASP A 58 -13.02 -6.02 -12.06
CA ASP A 58 -12.70 -7.29 -11.39
C ASP A 58 -12.96 -7.27 -9.86
N GLY A 59 -14.05 -6.62 -9.46
CA GLY A 59 -14.44 -6.47 -8.04
C GLY A 59 -13.69 -5.37 -7.28
N VAL A 60 -12.81 -4.62 -7.93
CA VAL A 60 -12.02 -3.53 -7.32
C VAL A 60 -12.44 -2.18 -7.88
N VAL A 61 -12.67 -1.21 -7.00
CA VAL A 61 -12.96 0.18 -7.40
C VAL A 61 -11.70 0.85 -7.95
N GLY A 62 -11.76 1.36 -9.19
CA GLY A 62 -10.68 2.11 -9.82
C GLY A 62 -9.40 1.31 -10.03
N LYS A 63 -9.50 -0.02 -10.27
CA LYS A 63 -8.35 -0.93 -10.35
C LYS A 63 -7.27 -0.44 -11.30
N SER A 64 -7.63 -0.06 -12.52
CA SER A 64 -6.74 0.51 -13.54
C SER A 64 -5.94 1.70 -13.00
N GLU A 65 -6.62 2.69 -12.44
CA GLU A 65 -6.02 3.90 -11.88
C GLU A 65 -5.12 3.64 -10.67
N VAL A 66 -5.53 2.71 -9.79
CA VAL A 66 -4.72 2.26 -8.66
C VAL A 66 -3.41 1.65 -9.15
N LEU A 67 -3.49 0.78 -10.16
CA LEU A 67 -2.32 0.14 -10.74
C LEU A 67 -1.41 1.13 -11.47
N ASP A 68 -1.95 2.17 -12.11
CA ASP A 68 -1.16 3.24 -12.73
C ASP A 68 -0.34 4.01 -11.70
N VAL A 69 -0.96 4.40 -10.57
CA VAL A 69 -0.25 5.09 -9.48
C VAL A 69 0.82 4.18 -8.86
N ALA A 70 0.52 2.88 -8.68
CA ALA A 70 1.50 1.92 -8.17
C ALA A 70 2.71 1.77 -9.11
N ARG A 71 2.49 1.73 -10.43
CA ARG A 71 3.54 1.70 -11.45
C ARG A 71 4.39 2.98 -11.43
N ALA A 72 3.75 4.15 -11.39
CA ALA A 72 4.45 5.43 -11.33
C ALA A 72 5.31 5.55 -10.06
N THR A 73 4.77 5.13 -8.93
CA THR A 73 5.50 5.09 -7.64
C THR A 73 6.72 4.19 -7.73
N ARG A 74 6.55 2.97 -8.27
CA ARG A 74 7.66 2.03 -8.46
C ARG A 74 8.75 2.62 -9.34
N ALA A 75 8.40 3.22 -10.47
CA ALA A 75 9.36 3.84 -11.38
C ALA A 75 10.17 4.95 -10.71
N ILE A 76 9.53 5.80 -9.91
CA ILE A 76 10.21 6.86 -9.15
C ILE A 76 11.18 6.27 -8.12
N ILE A 77 10.77 5.23 -7.38
CA ILE A 77 11.64 4.58 -6.41
C ILE A 77 12.84 3.92 -7.11
N GLU A 78 12.60 3.21 -8.21
CA GLU A 78 13.65 2.54 -8.99
C GLU A 78 14.63 3.54 -9.62
N GLN A 79 14.18 4.73 -10.02
CA GLN A 79 15.07 5.80 -10.51
C GLN A 79 16.02 6.30 -9.42
N HIS A 80 15.56 6.39 -8.17
CA HIS A 80 16.32 6.99 -7.09
C HIS A 80 17.17 6.00 -6.28
N GLN A 81 16.85 4.70 -6.31
CA GLN A 81 17.56 3.65 -5.57
C GLN A 81 17.84 4.02 -4.08
N PRO A 82 16.82 4.42 -3.30
CA PRO A 82 17.05 4.89 -1.92
C PRO A 82 17.41 3.75 -0.96
N ASP A 83 18.06 4.09 0.15
CA ASP A 83 18.27 3.17 1.29
C ASP A 83 17.08 3.17 2.24
N ARG A 84 16.40 4.33 2.36
CA ARG A 84 15.25 4.53 3.24
C ARG A 84 14.15 5.24 2.48
N ILE A 85 12.90 4.90 2.77
CA ILE A 85 11.74 5.54 2.17
C ILE A 85 10.81 6.03 3.28
N VAL A 86 10.46 7.31 3.23
CA VAL A 86 9.39 7.89 4.04
C VAL A 86 8.24 8.21 3.10
N THR A 87 7.05 7.66 3.35
CA THR A 87 5.88 7.87 2.48
C THR A 87 4.84 8.71 3.20
N PHE A 88 4.57 9.91 2.68
CA PHE A 88 3.43 10.73 3.08
C PHE A 88 2.23 10.32 2.23
N GLY A 89 1.53 9.29 2.70
CA GLY A 89 0.47 8.61 1.98
C GLY A 89 -0.89 9.29 2.00
N GLY A 90 -1.80 8.74 1.20
CA GLY A 90 -3.24 8.98 1.30
C GLY A 90 -3.94 7.79 1.94
N ASP A 91 -4.18 6.71 1.19
CA ASP A 91 -4.64 5.42 1.72
C ASP A 91 -3.49 4.40 1.93
N CYS A 92 -3.78 3.23 2.50
CA CYS A 92 -2.75 2.25 2.86
C CYS A 92 -2.09 1.54 1.66
N MET A 93 -2.64 1.62 0.43
CA MET A 93 -2.05 0.95 -0.75
C MET A 93 -0.72 1.57 -1.16
N VAL A 94 -0.48 2.82 -0.74
CA VAL A 94 0.78 3.55 -0.98
C VAL A 94 2.02 2.80 -0.48
N SER A 95 1.86 1.86 0.45
CA SER A 95 2.96 1.07 1.03
C SER A 95 3.44 -0.08 0.13
N ILE A 96 2.64 -0.54 -0.84
CA ILE A 96 2.99 -1.71 -1.68
C ILE A 96 4.29 -1.49 -2.43
N ALA A 97 4.44 -0.38 -3.15
CA ALA A 97 5.62 -0.14 -3.97
C ALA A 97 6.90 0.09 -3.12
N PRO A 98 6.90 0.94 -2.07
CA PRO A 98 8.02 1.06 -1.14
C PRO A 98 8.43 -0.26 -0.49
N PHE A 99 7.48 -1.02 0.05
CA PHE A 99 7.79 -2.26 0.76
C PHE A 99 8.32 -3.32 -0.20
N SER A 100 7.72 -3.45 -1.39
CA SER A 100 8.21 -4.38 -2.41
C SER A 100 9.63 -4.04 -2.86
N PHE A 101 9.96 -2.75 -2.98
CA PHE A 101 11.32 -2.31 -3.31
C PHE A 101 12.32 -2.67 -2.19
N LEU A 102 12.00 -2.32 -0.94
CA LEU A 102 12.87 -2.60 0.20
C LEU A 102 13.04 -4.11 0.44
N ALA A 103 11.96 -4.88 0.31
CA ALA A 103 12.02 -6.34 0.39
C ALA A 103 12.97 -6.93 -0.66
N ARG A 104 12.94 -6.45 -1.91
CA ARG A 104 13.90 -6.88 -2.93
C ARG A 104 15.33 -6.42 -2.62
N LYS A 105 15.50 -5.17 -2.18
CA LYS A 105 16.81 -4.59 -1.83
C LYS A 105 17.51 -5.36 -0.70
N HIS A 106 16.74 -5.88 0.25
CA HIS A 106 17.24 -6.67 1.36
C HIS A 106 17.05 -8.19 1.18
N GLU A 107 16.87 -8.66 -0.05
CA GLU A 107 16.78 -10.10 -0.38
C GLU A 107 15.69 -10.87 0.41
N GLY A 108 14.64 -10.17 0.83
CA GLY A 108 13.55 -10.71 1.64
C GLY A 108 13.83 -10.76 3.14
N ASP A 109 15.01 -10.33 3.61
CA ASP A 109 15.33 -10.18 5.03
C ASP A 109 14.72 -8.89 5.59
N VAL A 110 13.38 -8.83 5.59
CA VAL A 110 12.59 -7.69 6.03
C VAL A 110 11.46 -8.16 6.93
N ALA A 111 11.30 -7.49 8.07
CA ALA A 111 10.12 -7.59 8.90
C ALA A 111 9.21 -6.38 8.66
N VAL A 112 7.89 -6.61 8.59
CA VAL A 112 6.90 -5.54 8.48
C VAL A 112 6.15 -5.43 9.81
N LEU A 113 6.31 -4.28 10.47
CA LEU A 113 5.46 -3.90 11.59
C LEU A 113 4.26 -3.11 11.06
N TRP A 114 3.09 -3.76 10.99
CA TRP A 114 1.85 -3.15 10.52
C TRP A 114 1.03 -2.62 11.70
N ILE A 115 0.96 -1.29 11.85
CA ILE A 115 0.19 -0.63 12.90
C ILE A 115 -1.07 -0.04 12.27
N ASP A 116 -2.14 -0.82 12.29
CA ASP A 116 -3.46 -0.39 11.83
C ASP A 116 -4.55 -1.07 12.66
N ALA A 117 -5.73 -0.47 12.73
CA ALA A 117 -6.92 -1.09 13.31
C ALA A 117 -7.42 -2.28 12.47
N HIS A 118 -7.01 -2.37 11.20
CA HIS A 118 -7.41 -3.39 10.25
C HIS A 118 -6.18 -4.15 9.70
N PRO A 119 -6.31 -5.44 9.38
CA PRO A 119 -5.18 -6.22 8.87
C PRO A 119 -4.91 -6.00 7.37
N ASP A 120 -5.80 -5.33 6.63
CA ASP A 120 -5.69 -5.01 5.19
C ASP A 120 -5.41 -6.19 4.23
N VAL A 121 -5.83 -7.39 4.62
CA VAL A 121 -5.68 -8.67 3.88
C VAL A 121 -6.96 -9.15 3.17
N THR A 122 -7.97 -8.31 3.01
CA THR A 122 -9.22 -8.69 2.29
C THR A 122 -8.93 -8.96 0.81
N ILE A 123 -9.70 -9.79 0.11
CA ILE A 123 -9.57 -10.03 -1.35
C ILE A 123 -10.89 -9.71 -2.04
N PRO A 124 -10.95 -9.46 -3.37
CA PRO A 124 -12.19 -9.10 -4.09
C PRO A 124 -13.41 -10.00 -3.81
N THR A 125 -13.19 -11.25 -3.40
CA THR A 125 -14.23 -12.22 -3.04
C THR A 125 -14.55 -12.29 -1.54
N SER A 126 -13.83 -11.55 -0.69
CA SER A 126 -14.00 -11.56 0.76
C SER A 126 -15.38 -11.02 1.16
N PRO A 127 -16.12 -11.73 2.03
CA PRO A 127 -17.39 -11.26 2.52
C PRO A 127 -17.19 -10.04 3.43
N CYS A 128 -17.69 -8.89 2.99
CA CYS A 128 -17.82 -7.72 3.84
C CYS A 128 -18.95 -7.92 4.84
N ARG A 129 -18.66 -8.00 6.15
CA ARG A 129 -19.73 -8.10 7.15
C ARG A 129 -20.49 -6.76 7.24
N ARG A 130 -21.71 -6.76 6.69
CA ARG A 130 -22.66 -5.65 6.69
C ARG A 130 -23.21 -5.48 8.12
N THR A 131 -22.99 -4.34 8.78
CA THR A 131 -23.71 -4.00 10.04
C THR A 131 -24.72 -2.86 9.85
N THR A 132 -24.73 -2.15 8.73
CA THR A 132 -25.75 -1.10 8.46
C THR A 132 -26.13 -0.99 6.98
N PRO A 133 -27.39 -0.59 6.64
CA PRO A 133 -27.92 -0.70 5.28
C PRO A 133 -27.62 0.50 4.36
N THR A 134 -27.05 1.60 4.86
CA THR A 134 -27.15 2.93 4.21
C THR A 134 -25.85 3.53 3.69
N ARG A 135 -24.74 2.77 3.66
CA ARG A 135 -23.49 3.24 3.05
C ARG A 135 -23.12 2.41 1.82
N THR A 136 -22.78 3.11 0.74
CA THR A 136 -22.14 2.60 -0.49
C THR A 136 -21.06 1.56 -0.17
N PRO A 137 -20.85 0.54 -1.02
CA PRO A 137 -19.96 -0.59 -0.74
C PRO A 137 -18.52 -0.09 -0.63
N THR A 138 -18.13 0.28 0.58
CA THR A 138 -16.79 0.79 0.91
C THR A 138 -16.06 -0.32 1.66
N CYS A 139 -16.05 -1.53 1.08
CA CYS A 139 -15.42 -2.68 1.72
C CYS A 139 -14.00 -2.97 1.24
N TRP A 140 -13.43 -2.05 0.47
CA TRP A 140 -12.10 -2.22 -0.10
C TRP A 140 -11.16 -1.24 0.60
N ARG A 141 -10.66 -1.68 1.76
CA ARG A 141 -9.39 -1.22 2.37
C ARG A 141 -8.35 -2.31 2.15
N THR A 142 -8.21 -2.77 0.92
CA THR A 142 -7.30 -3.88 0.62
C THR A 142 -5.96 -3.33 0.19
N CYS A 143 -4.98 -3.42 1.07
CA CYS A 143 -3.65 -2.91 0.80
C CYS A 143 -2.61 -4.00 0.55
N TRP A 144 -2.94 -5.28 0.78
CA TRP A 144 -1.99 -6.39 0.60
C TRP A 144 -2.41 -7.51 -0.35
N ALA A 145 -3.66 -7.57 -0.81
CA ALA A 145 -4.16 -8.74 -1.55
C ALA A 145 -4.33 -8.58 -3.06
N MET A 146 -3.73 -7.53 -3.66
CA MET A 146 -3.63 -7.47 -5.12
C MET A 146 -2.52 -8.41 -5.61
N PRO A 147 -2.80 -9.34 -6.55
CA PRO A 147 -1.75 -10.12 -7.18
C PRO A 147 -0.83 -9.18 -7.96
N ILE A 148 0.44 -9.12 -7.56
CA ILE A 148 1.51 -8.55 -8.37
C ILE A 148 1.56 -9.39 -9.66
N PRO A 149 1.49 -8.79 -10.86
CA PRO A 149 1.47 -9.55 -12.10
C PRO A 149 2.70 -10.46 -12.23
N THR A 150 2.43 -11.72 -12.59
CA THR A 150 3.30 -12.91 -12.59
C THR A 150 4.48 -12.89 -13.56
N SER A 151 4.82 -11.74 -14.16
CA SER A 151 5.96 -11.63 -15.08
C SER A 151 7.31 -11.44 -14.35
N LEU A 152 7.38 -11.77 -13.06
CA LEU A 152 8.56 -11.63 -12.21
C LEU A 152 9.11 -13.01 -11.82
N SER A 153 10.44 -13.09 -11.86
CA SER A 153 11.30 -14.26 -11.73
C SER A 153 10.97 -15.22 -10.57
N LEU A 154 11.43 -16.48 -10.72
CA LEU A 154 11.33 -17.62 -9.77
C LEU A 154 11.65 -17.32 -8.29
N ALA A 155 12.26 -16.18 -7.95
CA ALA A 155 12.62 -15.78 -6.59
C ALA A 155 11.42 -15.48 -5.67
N GLU A 156 10.24 -15.18 -6.21
CA GLU A 156 9.07 -14.74 -5.41
C GLU A 156 8.28 -15.90 -4.77
N ARG A 157 8.72 -17.15 -4.94
CA ARG A 157 8.06 -18.34 -4.36
C ARG A 157 8.18 -18.49 -2.83
N ARG A 158 8.95 -17.63 -2.15
CA ARG A 158 9.24 -17.77 -0.71
C ARG A 158 8.32 -16.96 0.22
N PHE A 159 7.49 -16.05 -0.28
CA PHE A 159 6.54 -15.33 0.57
C PHE A 159 5.23 -16.12 0.72
N ARG A 160 5.31 -17.32 1.32
CA ARG A 160 4.12 -18.02 1.80
C ARG A 160 4.05 -17.74 3.30
N ALA A 161 3.07 -16.92 3.71
CA ALA A 161 2.76 -16.74 5.13
C ALA A 161 2.52 -18.12 5.75
N THR A 162 3.45 -18.60 6.59
CA THR A 162 3.23 -19.77 7.43
C THR A 162 2.32 -19.33 8.57
N ALA A 163 1.01 -19.36 8.34
CA ALA A 163 0.06 -19.47 9.42
C ALA A 163 0.17 -20.89 9.98
N SER A 164 1.01 -21.10 10.99
CA SER A 164 1.01 -22.35 11.76
C SER A 164 -0.24 -22.39 12.63
N SER A 165 -1.31 -23.01 12.15
CA SER A 165 -2.42 -23.42 13.00
C SER A 165 -2.04 -24.73 13.69
N SER A 166 -1.60 -24.66 14.95
CA SER A 166 -1.56 -25.85 15.81
C SER A 166 -2.99 -26.23 16.21
N PRO A 167 -3.41 -27.51 16.09
CA PRO A 167 -4.74 -27.92 16.52
C PRO A 167 -4.80 -27.99 18.05
N VAL A 168 -5.67 -27.20 18.66
CA VAL A 168 -6.03 -27.34 20.08
C VAL A 168 -6.98 -28.54 20.22
N SER A 169 -6.52 -29.57 20.92
CA SER A 169 -7.33 -30.73 21.30
C SER A 169 -8.39 -30.34 22.35
N PRO A 170 -9.66 -30.81 22.23
CA PRO A 170 -10.69 -30.50 23.20
C PRO A 170 -10.43 -31.27 24.51
N ARG A 171 -10.21 -30.55 25.61
CA ARG A 171 -10.31 -31.14 26.96
C ARG A 171 -11.77 -31.24 27.34
N THR A 172 -12.25 -32.46 27.49
CA THR A 172 -13.47 -32.79 28.22
C THR A 172 -13.27 -32.53 29.71
N ARG A 173 -14.24 -31.84 30.32
CA ARG A 173 -14.66 -32.09 31.69
C ARG A 173 -16.13 -31.75 31.85
#